data_AF-A0A9Q6HNU4-F1
#
_entry.id   AF-A0A9Q6HNU4-F1
#
_cell.length_a   1.000
_cell.length_b   1.000
_cell.length_c   1.000
_cell.angle_alpha   90.00
_cell.angle_beta   90.00
_cell.angle_gamma   90.00
#
_symmetry.space_group_name_H-M   'P 1'
#
loop_
_entity.id
_entity.type
_entity.pdbx_description
1 polymer ?
#
loop_
_entity_poly.entity_id
_entity_poly.type
_entity_poly.pdbx_seq_one_letter_code
_entity_poly.pdbx_strand_id
1 'polypeptide(L)'
;MYNQTFHQLEQRICKLLNLIEVYKYSIVTNNKKKEQYKQNIHDFIDKEYVAMKQDSLQHYSLIHYNYFQFITDQKTQPVDELTVGHTIKYINNIQQRLYRIHQLLSLFL
;
A
#
# COMPACT_ATOMS: atom_id res chain seq x y z
N MET A 1 -10.53 -20.47 -8.97
CA MET A 1 -9.10 -20.08 -8.99
C MET A 1 -8.94 -18.57 -9.11
N TYR A 2 -9.58 -17.90 -10.10
CA TYR A 2 -9.54 -16.43 -10.26
C TYR A 2 -10.10 -15.61 -9.07
N ASN A 3 -11.19 -16.04 -8.43
CA ASN A 3 -11.72 -15.30 -7.26
C ASN A 3 -10.78 -15.36 -6.04
N GLN A 4 -10.03 -16.47 -5.87
CA GLN A 4 -9.15 -16.62 -4.73
C GLN A 4 -7.94 -15.68 -4.82
N THR A 5 -7.38 -15.48 -6.02
CA THR A 5 -6.28 -14.52 -6.21
C THR A 5 -6.75 -13.09 -6.02
N PHE A 6 -7.96 -12.74 -6.45
CA PHE A 6 -8.56 -11.43 -6.19
C PHE A 6 -8.85 -11.19 -4.70
N HIS A 7 -9.38 -12.17 -3.96
CA HIS A 7 -9.55 -12.03 -2.51
C HIS A 7 -8.21 -11.89 -1.77
N GLN A 8 -7.17 -12.61 -2.21
CA GLN A 8 -5.83 -12.45 -1.63
C GLN A 8 -5.26 -11.04 -1.91
N LEU A 9 -5.47 -10.52 -3.11
CA LEU A 9 -5.07 -9.16 -3.46
C LEU A 9 -5.82 -8.12 -2.62
N GLU A 10 -7.12 -8.31 -2.42
CA GLU A 10 -7.96 -7.45 -1.58
C GLU A 10 -7.43 -7.40 -0.15
N GLN A 11 -7.16 -8.56 0.45
CA GLN A 11 -6.62 -8.65 1.81
C GLN A 11 -5.29 -7.91 1.95
N ARG A 12 -4.41 -8.02 0.94
CA ARG A 12 -3.12 -7.30 0.90
C ARG A 12 -3.34 -5.78 0.82
N ILE A 13 -4.20 -5.33 -0.09
CA ILE A 13 -4.54 -3.90 -0.25
C ILE A 13 -5.16 -3.33 1.03
N CYS A 14 -6.14 -4.02 1.61
CA CYS A 14 -6.80 -3.61 2.86
C CYS A 14 -5.82 -3.52 4.03
N LYS A 15 -4.90 -4.48 4.13
CA LYS A 15 -3.86 -4.45 5.16
C LYS A 15 -2.94 -3.24 5.00
N LEU A 16 -2.51 -2.92 3.79
CA LEU A 16 -1.69 -1.74 3.53
C LEU A 16 -2.43 -0.43 3.78
N LEU A 17 -3.71 -0.33 3.38
CA LEU A 17 -4.57 0.81 3.68
C LEU A 17 -4.67 1.05 5.20
N ASN A 18 -4.86 -0.01 5.99
CA ASN A 18 -4.92 0.08 7.44
C ASN A 18 -3.60 0.55 8.05
N LEU A 19 -2.46 0.05 7.56
CA LEU A 19 -1.14 0.49 8.04
C LEU A 19 -0.91 1.98 7.75
N ILE A 20 -1.28 2.45 6.55
CA ILE A 20 -1.20 3.86 6.15
C ILE A 20 -2.12 4.72 7.02
N GLU A 21 -3.34 4.26 7.30
CA GLU A 21 -4.29 4.99 8.16
C GLU A 21 -3.76 5.15 9.59
N VAL A 22 -3.24 4.07 10.18
CA VAL A 22 -2.64 4.11 11.52
C VAL A 22 -1.45 5.06 11.56
N TYR A 23 -0.60 5.04 10.54
CA TYR A 23 0.53 5.97 10.45
C TYR A 23 0.06 7.42 10.31
N LYS A 24 -0.91 7.70 9.43
CA LYS A 24 -1.52 9.03 9.28
C LYS A 24 -2.08 9.54 10.61
N TYR A 25 -2.85 8.72 11.32
CA TYR A 25 -3.38 9.05 12.63
C TYR A 25 -2.27 9.34 13.65
N SER A 26 -1.17 8.56 13.60
CA SER A 26 -0.02 8.75 14.47
C SER A 26 0.69 10.09 14.25
N ILE A 27 0.73 10.58 13.00
CA ILE A 27 1.27 11.91 12.67
C ILE A 27 0.35 13.01 13.22
N VAL A 28 -0.96 12.90 12.96
CA VAL A 28 -1.95 13.89 13.40
C VAL A 28 -1.97 14.04 14.92
N THR A 29 -1.81 12.92 15.64
CA THR A 29 -1.83 12.89 17.11
C THR A 29 -0.45 13.06 17.75
N ASN A 30 0.61 13.26 16.96
CA ASN A 30 2.00 13.26 17.40
C ASN A 30 2.35 12.08 18.33
N ASN A 31 1.90 10.89 17.94
CA ASN A 31 2.07 9.67 18.72
C ASN A 31 3.55 9.26 18.78
N LYS A 32 4.01 8.84 19.97
CA LYS A 32 5.38 8.35 20.21
C LYS A 32 5.77 7.16 19.33
N LYS A 33 4.79 6.40 18.83
CA LYS A 33 5.00 5.20 17.99
C LYS A 33 5.01 5.51 16.48
N LYS A 34 4.99 6.77 16.03
CA LYS A 34 4.97 7.11 14.59
C LYS A 34 6.06 6.44 13.77
N GLU A 35 7.29 6.40 14.29
CA GLU A 35 8.43 5.78 13.62
C GLU A 35 8.25 4.27 13.48
N GLN A 36 7.65 3.63 14.49
CA GLN A 36 7.31 2.22 14.42
C GLN A 36 6.24 1.94 13.36
N TYR A 37 5.21 2.78 13.26
CA TYR A 37 4.17 2.62 12.25
C TYR A 37 4.69 2.87 10.83
N LYS A 38 5.60 3.83 10.66
CA LYS A 38 6.35 4.05 9.42
C LYS A 38 7.13 2.81 9.01
N GLN A 39 7.91 2.25 9.94
CA GLN A 39 8.68 1.03 9.69
C GLN A 39 7.78 -0.15 9.32
N ASN A 40 6.62 -0.30 9.97
CA ASN A 40 5.68 -1.36 9.62
C ASN A 40 5.16 -1.26 8.18
N ILE A 41 4.98 -0.04 7.65
CA ILE A 41 4.61 0.18 6.25
C ILE A 41 5.76 -0.24 5.33
N HIS A 42 6.99 0.21 5.62
CA HIS A 42 8.16 -0.10 4.82
C HIS A 42 8.44 -1.62 4.79
N ASP A 43 8.39 -2.28 5.94
CA ASP A 43 8.56 -3.73 6.06
C ASP A 43 7.49 -4.51 5.29
N PHE A 44 6.26 -3.99 5.27
CA PHE A 44 5.17 -4.60 4.52
C PHE A 44 5.40 -4.47 3.00
N ILE A 45 5.74 -3.26 2.54
CA ILE A 45 6.04 -2.99 1.12
C ILE A 45 7.21 -3.85 0.64
N ASP A 46 8.25 -3.99 1.45
CA ASP A 46 9.43 -4.79 1.10
C ASP A 46 9.09 -6.28 0.93
N LYS A 47 8.31 -6.83 1.87
CA LYS A 47 7.83 -8.22 1.78
C LYS A 47 6.94 -8.43 0.57
N GLU A 48 6.02 -7.51 0.31
CA GLU A 48 5.12 -7.59 -0.85
C GLU A 48 5.88 -7.51 -2.17
N TYR A 49 6.84 -6.59 -2.28
CA TYR A 49 7.66 -6.44 -3.47
C TYR A 49 8.44 -7.72 -3.78
N VAL A 50 9.08 -8.32 -2.77
CA VAL A 50 9.80 -9.59 -2.93
C VAL A 50 8.85 -10.72 -3.35
N ALA A 51 7.71 -10.85 -2.68
CA ALA A 51 6.73 -11.90 -2.98
C ALA A 51 6.20 -11.78 -4.42
N MET A 52 5.78 -10.59 -4.85
CA MET A 52 5.21 -10.38 -6.19
C MET A 52 6.26 -10.43 -7.30
N LYS A 53 7.53 -10.14 -7.01
CA LYS A 53 8.64 -10.27 -7.97
C LYS A 53 9.06 -11.71 -8.20
N GLN A 54 8.89 -12.58 -7.20
CA GLN A 54 9.17 -14.01 -7.30
C GLN A 54 8.07 -14.77 -8.04
N ASP A 55 6.83 -14.29 -7.96
CA ASP A 55 5.71 -14.81 -8.75
C ASP A 55 5.83 -14.40 -10.23
N SER A 56 5.53 -15.33 -11.14
CA SER A 56 5.55 -15.02 -12.57
C SER A 56 4.41 -14.05 -12.93
N LEU A 57 4.78 -12.79 -13.19
CA LEU A 57 3.88 -11.69 -13.62
C LEU A 57 2.97 -12.05 -14.82
N GLN A 58 3.28 -13.13 -15.55
CA GLN A 58 2.54 -13.62 -16.71
C GLN A 58 1.12 -14.14 -16.40
N HIS A 59 0.78 -14.38 -15.12
CA HIS A 59 -0.56 -14.81 -14.70
C HIS A 59 -1.37 -13.74 -13.97
N TYR A 60 -0.89 -12.51 -13.94
CA TYR A 60 -1.52 -11.44 -13.20
C TYR A 60 -2.46 -10.60 -14.06
N SER A 61 -3.66 -10.33 -13.51
CA SER A 61 -4.59 -9.39 -14.14
C SER A 61 -4.07 -7.96 -14.06
N LEU A 62 -4.68 -7.06 -14.82
CA LEU A 62 -4.33 -5.63 -14.81
C LEU A 62 -4.35 -5.03 -13.38
N ILE A 63 -5.22 -5.52 -12.50
CA ILE A 63 -5.34 -5.03 -11.11
C ILE A 63 -4.12 -5.44 -10.27
N HIS A 64 -3.63 -6.67 -10.46
CA HIS A 64 -2.41 -7.14 -9.81
C HIS A 64 -1.21 -6.33 -10.30
N TYR A 65 -1.14 -6.04 -11.60
CA TYR A 65 -0.09 -5.18 -12.17
C TYR A 65 -0.15 -3.75 -11.58
N ASN A 66 -1.34 -3.15 -11.48
CA ASN A 66 -1.50 -1.82 -10.90
C ASN A 66 -1.06 -1.77 -9.43
N TYR A 67 -1.39 -2.80 -8.66
CA TYR A 67 -0.92 -2.92 -7.28
C TYR A 67 0.60 -3.12 -7.22
N PHE A 68 1.18 -3.99 -8.05
CA PHE A 68 2.63 -4.19 -8.10
C PHE A 68 3.39 -2.91 -8.48
N GLN A 69 2.87 -2.16 -9.46
CA GLN A 69 3.43 -0.86 -9.82
C GLN A 69 3.37 0.12 -8.65
N PHE A 70 2.24 0.16 -7.92
CA PHE A 70 2.12 0.97 -6.70
C PHE A 70 3.18 0.57 -5.67
N ILE A 71 3.37 -0.72 -5.39
CA ILE A 71 4.38 -1.22 -4.45
C ILE A 71 5.80 -0.83 -4.91
N THR A 72 6.08 -0.96 -6.20
CA THR A 72 7.37 -0.57 -6.80
C THR A 72 7.65 0.92 -6.62
N ASP A 73 6.66 1.77 -6.91
CA ASP A 73 6.78 3.21 -6.71
C ASP A 73 7.04 3.55 -5.24
N GLN A 74 6.34 2.89 -4.30
CA GLN A 74 6.54 3.12 -2.87
C GLN A 74 7.86 2.55 -2.34
N LYS A 75 8.48 1.59 -3.05
CA LYS A 75 9.83 1.15 -2.73
C LYS A 75 10.88 2.19 -3.14
N THR A 76 10.67 2.86 -4.28
CA THR A 76 11.56 3.92 -4.77
C THR A 76 11.35 5.24 -4.03
N GLN A 77 10.10 5.55 -3.66
CA GLN A 77 9.70 6.74 -2.92
C GLN A 77 8.86 6.32 -1.70
N PRO A 78 9.51 5.99 -0.57
CA PRO A 78 8.81 5.52 0.62
C PRO A 78 7.83 6.53 1.20
N VAL A 79 6.92 6.00 2.02
CA VAL A 79 5.97 6.81 2.78
C VAL A 79 6.71 7.44 3.96
N ASP A 80 7.26 8.64 3.74
CA ASP A 80 8.04 9.38 4.73
C ASP A 80 7.42 10.74 5.08
N GLU A 81 7.83 11.27 6.24
CA GLU A 81 7.51 12.65 6.61
C GLU A 81 8.24 13.62 5.68
N LEU A 82 7.48 14.57 5.11
CA LEU A 82 8.04 15.67 4.34
C LEU A 82 8.39 16.82 5.27
N THR A 83 9.50 17.51 4.98
CA THR A 83 10.08 18.57 5.81
C THR A 83 9.19 19.81 6.02
N VAL A 84 8.08 19.96 5.28
CA VAL A 84 7.21 21.15 5.33
C VAL A 84 5.75 20.75 5.14
N GLY A 85 4.93 20.65 6.20
CA GLY A 85 3.45 20.70 6.23
C GLY A 85 2.63 19.82 5.25
N HIS A 86 3.28 19.07 4.37
CA HIS A 86 2.73 18.39 3.22
C HIS A 86 2.64 16.89 3.46
N THR A 87 3.16 16.39 4.59
CA THR A 87 3.14 14.98 4.97
C THR A 87 1.72 14.39 4.92
N ILE A 88 0.73 15.05 5.52
CA ILE A 88 -0.66 14.55 5.51
C ILE A 88 -1.21 14.55 4.08
N LYS A 89 -0.95 15.60 3.29
CA LYS A 89 -1.40 15.68 1.89
C LYS A 89 -0.76 14.57 1.04
N TYR A 90 0.53 14.32 1.23
CA TYR A 90 1.27 13.26 0.57
C TYR A 90 0.73 11.88 0.92
N ILE A 91 0.54 11.60 2.21
CA ILE A 91 -0.05 10.35 2.70
C ILE A 91 -1.47 10.16 2.15
N ASN A 92 -2.29 11.22 2.14
CA ASN A 92 -3.62 11.18 1.54
C ASN A 92 -3.57 10.84 0.04
N ASN A 93 -2.62 11.39 -0.71
CA ASN A 93 -2.45 11.07 -2.12
C ASN A 93 -2.08 9.60 -2.33
N ILE A 94 -1.15 9.06 -1.52
CA ILE A 94 -0.77 7.65 -1.55
C ILE A 94 -1.99 6.77 -1.24
N GLN A 95 -2.71 7.11 -0.17
CA GLN A 95 -3.91 6.37 0.25
C GLN A 95 -4.99 6.40 -0.83
N GLN A 96 -5.22 7.55 -1.49
CA GLN A 96 -6.16 7.68 -2.61
C GLN A 96 -5.77 6.83 -3.82
N ARG A 97 -4.47 6.78 -4.17
CA ARG A 97 -3.98 5.90 -5.25
C ARG A 97 -4.29 4.43 -4.94
N LEU A 98 -4.03 4.00 -3.71
CA LEU A 98 -4.31 2.64 -3.28
C LEU A 98 -5.82 2.32 -3.23
N TYR A 99 -6.65 3.27 -2.78
CA TYR A 99 -8.11 3.14 -2.82
C TYR A 99 -8.66 2.97 -4.24
N ARG A 100 -8.10 3.67 -5.24
CA ARG A 100 -8.53 3.49 -6.63
C ARG A 100 -8.28 2.06 -7.12
N ILE A 101 -7.14 1.48 -6.74
CA ILE A 101 -6.82 0.08 -7.05
C ILE A 101 -7.82 -0.85 -6.35
N HIS A 102 -8.13 -0.60 -5.08
CA HIS A 102 -9.15 -1.34 -4.32
C HIS A 102 -10.54 -1.25 -4.96
N GLN A 103 -10.97 -0.05 -5.37
CA GLN A 103 -12.27 0.16 -6.03
C GLN A 103 -12.35 -0.61 -7.36
N LEU A 104 -11.28 -0.59 -8.15
CA LEU A 104 -11.23 -1.39 -9.38
C LEU A 104 -11.33 -2.89 -9.07
N LEU A 105 -10.67 -3.36 -7.99
CA LEU A 105 -10.76 -4.75 -7.55
C LEU A 105 -12.17 -5.15 -7.13
N SER A 106 -12.89 -4.29 -6.42
CA SER A 106 -14.25 -4.59 -5.92
C SER A 106 -15.29 -4.85 -7.01
N LEU A 107 -15.00 -4.50 -8.27
CA LEU A 107 -15.87 -4.83 -9.41
C LEU A 107 -15.79 -6.32 -9.81
N PHE A 108 -14.82 -7.05 -9.27
CA PHE A 108 -14.52 -8.45 -9.61
C PHE A 108 -14.65 -9.41 -8.42
N LEU A 109 -15.06 -8.90 -7.25
CA LEU A 109 -15.31 -9.65 -6.01
C LEU A 109 -16.82 -9.78 -5.78
#